data_AF-A0A1W0CGI9-F1
#
_entry.id   AF-A0A1W0CGI9-F1
#
_cell.length_a   1.000
_cell.length_b   1.000
_cell.length_c   1.000
_cell.angle_alpha   90.00
_cell.angle_beta   90.00
_cell.angle_gamma   90.00
#
_symmetry.space_group_name_H-M   'P 1'
#
loop_
_entity.id
_entity.type
_entity.pdbx_description
1 polymer ?
#
loop_
_entity_poly.entity_id
_entity_poly.type
_entity_poly.pdbx_seq_one_letter_code
_entity_poly.pdbx_strand_id
1 'polypeptide(L)'
;MIRYSQFSLVVAASLTLAACSGGPAAQPVRTGVFVDSPVAGLDYDSGSHAGKTTANGEFHYLDGATVVFRIGQLELGRSLGAPQLTPLQLTGSQNPADPKVLRQVQLLLTLDQDGNPDNGIQIETEIAARFNRSQSLEQAGDLQTLLDQTGIARRLVSADRAAQHFQLSLASLRAQPPSPRFTPLAEADGAPLGGARQRAGCVQDKRTGLIWEVKAERGLRSQFHSYYASSSGNAAQPAKCESDQGDCLVATYVQSVRQQRLCGFDDETAGGDRGWRLPTERELKTLLDWSQRDKALGLPALDRYAFPDAAATFYWTGTSHSEESTVVVAFDDTHRSLASISLGQGQAARVRLVRGPKLADEPSPHGMDKPLSAYASVRSEGPSILHASGRPL
;
A
#
# COMPACT_ATOMS: atom_id res chain seq x y z
N MET A 1 58.29 71.96 50.74
CA MET A 1 57.46 73.00 50.10
C MET A 1 56.88 72.44 48.81
N ILE A 2 55.65 72.86 48.49
CA ILE A 2 54.89 72.71 47.24
C ILE A 2 53.75 71.67 47.31
N ARG A 3 52.54 72.24 47.43
CA ARG A 3 51.22 71.66 47.21
C ARG A 3 50.88 71.72 45.72
N TYR A 4 50.28 70.67 45.15
CA TYR A 4 49.36 70.67 44.00
C TYR A 4 48.59 69.33 44.14
N SER A 5 47.33 69.24 44.54
CA SER A 5 46.05 69.77 44.03
C SER A 5 45.66 69.27 42.63
N GLN A 6 44.47 68.64 42.60
CA GLN A 6 43.59 68.32 41.46
C GLN A 6 43.90 67.01 40.70
N PHE A 7 42.95 66.27 40.13
CA PHE A 7 41.54 66.50 39.80
C PHE A 7 40.81 65.13 39.80
N SER A 8 39.57 65.07 40.28
CA SER A 8 38.70 63.89 40.22
C SER A 8 38.28 63.56 38.78
N LEU A 9 38.32 62.28 38.41
CA LEU A 9 37.59 61.76 37.25
C LEU A 9 37.08 60.35 37.60
N VAL A 10 35.86 60.29 38.14
CA VAL A 10 35.14 59.04 38.40
C VAL A 10 34.51 58.61 37.08
N VAL A 11 35.11 57.62 36.42
CA VAL A 11 34.50 56.92 35.28
C VAL A 11 33.55 55.87 35.86
N ALA A 12 32.27 56.20 35.95
CA ALA A 12 31.21 55.25 36.25
C ALA A 12 30.99 54.36 35.02
N ALA A 13 31.63 53.19 34.98
CA ALA A 13 31.35 52.15 34.01
C ALA A 13 30.00 51.52 34.36
N SER A 14 28.93 51.96 33.67
CA SER A 14 27.62 51.33 33.72
C SER A 14 27.69 49.94 33.08
N LEU A 15 27.89 48.90 33.91
CA LEU A 15 27.66 47.52 33.50
C LEU A 15 26.16 47.32 33.23
N THR A 16 25.78 47.36 31.96
CA THR A 16 24.49 46.85 31.51
C THR A 16 24.52 45.33 31.60
N LEU A 17 24.05 44.78 32.71
CA LEU A 17 23.66 43.37 32.82
C LEU A 17 22.48 43.15 31.85
N ALA A 18 22.79 42.63 30.66
CA ALA A 18 21.79 41.98 29.82
C ALA A 18 21.37 40.70 30.54
N ALA A 19 20.33 40.81 31.38
CA ALA A 19 19.59 39.66 31.85
C ALA A 19 18.88 39.05 30.64
N CYS A 20 19.51 38.07 30.00
CA CYS A 20 18.82 37.15 29.12
C CYS A 20 17.78 36.42 29.97
N SER A 21 16.53 36.89 29.91
CA SER A 21 15.37 36.16 30.40
C SER A 21 15.12 34.97 29.47
N GLY A 22 16.00 33.98 29.54
CA GLY A 22 15.75 32.64 29.01
C GLY A 22 14.76 31.94 29.93
N GLY A 23 13.48 32.33 29.85
CA GLY A 23 12.42 31.48 30.38
C GLY A 23 12.53 30.09 29.73
N PRO A 24 12.17 29.00 30.44
CA PRO A 24 12.18 27.68 29.83
C PRO A 24 11.36 27.73 28.54
N ALA A 25 12.00 27.41 27.41
CA ALA A 25 11.32 27.35 26.13
C ALA A 25 10.11 26.42 26.28
N ALA A 26 8.91 26.91 25.92
CA ALA A 26 7.70 26.10 25.96
C ALA A 26 7.94 24.82 25.15
N GLN A 27 7.76 23.66 25.77
CA GLN A 27 7.92 22.38 25.10
C GLN A 27 6.93 22.30 23.93
N PRO A 28 7.35 21.83 22.75
CA PRO A 28 6.47 21.78 21.60
C PRO A 28 5.33 20.80 21.85
N VAL A 29 4.10 21.27 21.68
CA VAL A 29 2.90 20.44 21.68
C VAL A 29 2.83 19.70 20.35
N ARG A 30 2.65 18.39 20.41
CA ARG A 30 2.47 17.50 19.27
C ARG A 30 1.14 16.78 19.37
N THR A 31 0.65 16.31 18.23
CA THR A 31 -0.52 15.44 18.14
C THR A 31 -0.07 14.00 17.98
N GLY A 32 -0.66 13.09 18.74
CA GLY A 32 -0.52 11.65 18.58
C GLY A 32 -1.88 10.99 18.47
N VAL A 33 -1.90 9.70 18.14
CA VAL A 33 -3.13 8.91 18.05
C VAL A 33 -3.04 7.68 18.96
N PHE A 34 -4.05 7.45 19.79
CA PHE A 34 -4.18 6.22 20.56
C PHE A 34 -4.98 5.18 19.78
N VAL A 35 -4.40 4.00 19.53
CA VAL A 35 -4.95 3.02 18.60
C VAL A 35 -5.04 1.60 19.18
N ASP A 36 -6.28 1.13 19.19
CA ASP A 36 -6.79 -0.24 19.22
C ASP A 36 -8.07 -0.22 18.34
N SER A 37 -7.92 0.09 17.04
CA SER A 37 -8.78 1.06 16.31
C SER A 37 -8.71 2.49 16.89
N PRO A 38 -9.04 3.57 16.17
CA PRO A 38 -9.09 4.91 16.77
C PRO A 38 -10.00 4.92 18.01
N VAL A 39 -9.45 5.23 19.19
CA VAL A 39 -10.21 5.18 20.45
C VAL A 39 -10.60 6.59 20.88
N ALA A 40 -11.90 6.87 20.86
CA ALA A 40 -12.49 8.13 21.27
C ALA A 40 -12.93 8.12 22.74
N GLY A 41 -12.77 9.26 23.43
CA GLY A 41 -13.30 9.47 24.77
C GLY A 41 -12.37 9.10 25.94
N LEU A 42 -11.14 8.65 25.69
CA LEU A 42 -10.14 8.42 26.73
C LEU A 42 -9.68 9.76 27.32
N ASP A 43 -9.69 9.87 28.65
CA ASP A 43 -9.06 10.99 29.34
C ASP A 43 -7.53 10.86 29.25
N TYR A 44 -6.82 11.96 29.01
CA TYR A 44 -5.35 11.97 29.03
C TYR A 44 -4.78 13.19 29.75
N ASP A 45 -3.59 13.01 30.34
CA ASP A 45 -2.75 14.08 30.91
C ASP A 45 -1.32 13.96 30.36
N SER A 46 -0.74 15.09 29.93
CA SER A 46 0.64 15.24 29.45
C SER A 46 1.19 16.60 29.90
N GLY A 47 1.78 16.65 31.10
CA GLY A 47 2.29 17.89 31.69
C GLY A 47 1.17 18.92 31.89
N SER A 48 1.26 20.07 31.21
CA SER A 48 0.24 21.14 31.25
C SER A 48 -0.93 20.92 30.28
N HIS A 49 -0.93 19.84 29.51
CA HIS A 49 -2.00 19.52 28.56
C HIS A 49 -2.81 18.33 29.07
N ALA A 50 -4.13 18.47 29.08
CA ALA A 50 -5.05 17.40 29.40
C ALA A 50 -6.28 17.51 28.50
N GLY A 51 -6.98 16.41 28.28
CA GLY A 51 -8.16 16.39 27.44
C GLY A 51 -8.77 15.01 27.27
N LYS A 52 -9.59 14.86 26.23
CA LYS A 52 -10.13 13.58 25.79
C LYS A 52 -9.68 13.28 24.36
N THR A 53 -9.46 12.01 24.05
CA THR A 53 -9.17 11.60 22.67
C THR A 53 -10.36 11.88 21.75
N THR A 54 -10.08 12.34 20.53
CA THR A 54 -11.12 12.66 19.54
C THR A 54 -11.70 11.41 18.89
N ALA A 55 -12.69 11.56 18.00
CA ALA A 55 -13.23 10.45 17.18
C ALA A 55 -12.14 9.72 16.37
N ASN A 56 -11.07 10.43 16.00
CA ASN A 56 -9.93 9.86 15.29
C ASN A 56 -8.85 9.28 16.25
N GLY A 57 -9.11 9.23 17.56
CA GLY A 57 -8.16 8.79 18.57
C GLY A 57 -7.07 9.81 18.90
N GLU A 58 -7.17 11.03 18.40
CA GLU A 58 -6.12 12.04 18.52
C GLU A 58 -6.02 12.59 19.95
N PHE A 59 -4.80 12.78 20.45
CA PHE A 59 -4.48 13.44 21.71
C PHE A 59 -3.29 14.40 21.54
N HIS A 60 -3.16 15.36 22.44
CA HIS A 60 -2.02 16.28 22.47
C HIS A 60 -1.01 15.86 23.55
N TYR A 61 0.28 15.96 23.24
CA TYR A 61 1.35 15.67 24.19
C TYR A 61 2.52 16.64 24.04
N LEU A 62 3.27 16.81 25.12
CA LEU A 62 4.54 17.54 25.11
C LEU A 62 5.69 16.58 24.76
N ASP A 63 6.57 16.98 23.86
CA ASP A 63 7.71 16.14 23.44
C ASP A 63 8.59 15.76 24.64
N GLY A 64 8.86 14.46 24.82
CA GLY A 64 9.60 13.92 25.96
C GLY A 64 8.83 13.81 27.29
N ALA A 65 7.59 14.31 27.38
CA ALA A 65 6.75 14.15 28.56
C ALA A 65 6.04 12.79 28.59
N THR A 66 5.73 12.32 29.79
CA THR A 66 4.84 11.15 29.98
C THR A 66 3.39 11.55 29.71
N VAL A 67 2.67 10.70 28.99
CA VAL A 67 1.23 10.75 28.79
C VAL A 67 0.59 9.66 29.63
N VAL A 68 -0.42 10.00 30.42
CA VAL A 68 -1.24 9.06 31.21
C VAL A 68 -2.61 8.97 30.56
N PHE A 69 -3.11 7.75 30.29
CA PHE A 69 -4.45 7.52 29.74
C PHE A 69 -5.38 6.90 30.78
N ARG A 70 -6.62 7.38 30.82
CA ARG A 70 -7.65 7.00 31.78
C ARG A 70 -9.02 6.84 31.13
N ILE A 71 -9.89 6.07 31.76
CA ILE A 71 -11.35 6.09 31.53
C ILE A 71 -11.97 6.60 32.83
N GLY A 72 -12.41 7.86 32.85
CA GLY A 72 -12.78 8.51 34.11
C GLY A 72 -11.58 8.58 35.06
N GLN A 73 -11.67 7.93 36.21
CA GLN A 73 -10.60 7.82 37.21
C GLN A 73 -9.81 6.49 37.13
N LEU A 74 -10.17 5.56 36.25
CA LEU A 74 -9.44 4.31 36.05
C LEU A 74 -8.23 4.56 35.15
N GLU A 75 -7.01 4.41 35.68
CA GLU A 75 -5.77 4.51 34.90
C GLU A 75 -5.57 3.25 34.07
N LEU A 76 -5.52 3.41 32.73
CA LEU A 76 -5.20 2.33 31.81
C LEU A 76 -3.69 2.07 31.80
N GLY A 77 -2.90 3.14 31.81
CA GLY A 77 -1.45 3.10 31.87
C GLY A 77 -0.83 4.41 31.40
N ARG A 78 0.48 4.38 31.20
CA ARG A 78 1.28 5.58 30.86
C ARG A 78 2.42 5.24 29.91
N SER A 79 2.83 6.19 29.09
CA SER A 79 3.98 6.04 28.21
C SER A 79 4.64 7.39 27.92
N LEU A 80 5.83 7.40 27.32
CA LEU A 80 6.35 8.62 26.72
C LEU A 80 5.45 9.04 25.55
N GLY A 81 5.20 10.34 25.41
CA GLY A 81 4.42 10.88 24.30
C GLY A 81 5.05 10.49 22.95
N ALA A 82 4.21 10.01 22.03
CA ALA A 82 4.63 9.59 20.70
C ALA A 82 3.52 9.87 19.68
N PRO A 83 3.85 9.96 18.37
CA PRO A 83 2.85 10.14 17.31
C PRO A 83 1.78 9.04 17.29
N GLN A 84 2.10 7.87 17.83
CA GLN A 84 1.20 6.73 17.89
C GLN A 84 1.46 5.95 19.17
N LEU A 85 0.41 5.68 19.94
CA LEU A 85 0.45 4.86 21.14
C LEU A 85 -0.64 3.78 21.05
N THR A 86 -0.34 2.60 21.59
CA THR A 86 -1.25 1.46 21.65
C THR A 86 -1.21 0.87 23.06
N PRO A 87 -2.11 -0.08 23.39
CA PRO A 87 -2.01 -0.88 24.61
C PRO A 87 -0.63 -1.49 24.90
N LEU A 88 0.19 -1.79 23.88
CA LEU A 88 1.57 -2.26 24.07
C LEU A 88 2.43 -1.23 24.82
N GLN A 89 2.39 0.04 24.38
CA GLN A 89 3.21 1.10 24.97
C GLN A 89 2.77 1.48 26.38
N LEU A 90 1.47 1.34 26.71
CA LEU A 90 0.97 1.64 28.05
C LEU A 90 1.33 0.56 29.08
N THR A 91 1.43 -0.68 28.63
CA THR A 91 1.81 -1.82 29.49
C THR A 91 3.32 -2.07 29.52
N GLY A 92 4.07 -1.46 28.60
CA GLY A 92 5.50 -1.73 28.39
C GLY A 92 5.78 -3.11 27.79
N SER A 93 4.75 -3.81 27.30
CA SER A 93 4.89 -5.14 26.70
C SER A 93 5.24 -5.05 25.22
N GLN A 94 5.96 -6.05 24.72
CA GLN A 94 6.22 -6.24 23.29
C GLN A 94 5.34 -7.36 22.70
N ASN A 95 4.59 -8.08 23.54
CA ASN A 95 3.75 -9.19 23.13
C ASN A 95 2.28 -8.73 23.10
N PRO A 96 1.61 -8.71 21.92
CA PRO A 96 0.20 -8.33 21.83
C PRO A 96 -0.75 -9.31 22.53
N ALA A 97 -0.29 -10.53 22.81
CA ALA A 97 -1.05 -11.53 23.57
C ALA A 97 -0.71 -11.53 25.08
N ASP A 98 0.06 -10.54 25.57
CA ASP A 98 0.32 -10.39 26.99
C ASP A 98 -1.00 -10.19 27.77
N PRO A 99 -1.23 -10.91 28.88
CA PRO A 99 -2.46 -10.75 29.67
C PRO A 99 -2.75 -9.31 30.10
N LYS A 100 -1.73 -8.48 30.35
CA LYS A 100 -1.93 -7.07 30.69
C LYS A 100 -2.47 -6.27 29.51
N VAL A 101 -1.96 -6.54 28.31
CA VAL A 101 -2.40 -5.93 27.05
C VAL A 101 -3.82 -6.36 26.74
N LEU A 102 -4.09 -7.67 26.77
CA LEU A 102 -5.42 -8.20 26.48
C LEU A 102 -6.47 -7.67 27.45
N ARG A 103 -6.14 -7.44 28.72
CA ARG A 103 -7.06 -6.81 29.68
C ARG A 103 -7.47 -5.39 29.27
N GLN A 104 -6.55 -4.58 28.74
CA GLN A 104 -6.88 -3.25 28.22
C GLN A 104 -7.81 -3.37 27.00
N VAL A 105 -7.44 -4.19 26.01
CA VAL A 105 -8.20 -4.41 24.77
C VAL A 105 -9.61 -4.93 25.07
N GLN A 106 -9.74 -5.94 25.94
CA GLN A 106 -11.03 -6.50 26.34
C GLN A 106 -11.95 -5.43 26.94
N LEU A 107 -11.40 -4.55 27.78
CA LEU A 107 -12.18 -3.45 28.37
C LEU A 107 -12.62 -2.45 27.30
N LEU A 108 -11.71 -2.01 26.42
CA LEU A 108 -12.03 -1.07 25.34
C LEU A 108 -13.13 -1.61 24.42
N LEU A 109 -12.98 -2.84 23.92
CA LEU A 109 -13.98 -3.49 23.08
C LEU A 109 -15.32 -3.72 23.77
N THR A 110 -15.31 -3.93 25.10
CA THR A 110 -16.55 -4.11 25.86
C THR A 110 -17.29 -2.78 26.06
N LEU A 111 -16.56 -1.68 26.19
CA LEU A 111 -17.11 -0.36 26.44
C LEU A 111 -17.47 0.41 25.15
N ASP A 112 -17.06 -0.09 24.00
CA ASP A 112 -17.43 0.45 22.69
C ASP A 112 -18.94 0.63 22.54
N GLN A 113 -19.39 1.82 22.14
CA GLN A 113 -20.79 2.24 22.22
C GLN A 113 -21.72 1.32 21.42
N ASP A 114 -21.34 0.98 20.18
CA ASP A 114 -22.12 0.16 19.27
C ASP A 114 -21.62 -1.29 19.18
N GLY A 115 -20.49 -1.59 19.83
CA GLY A 115 -19.86 -2.91 19.84
C GLY A 115 -19.23 -3.31 18.50
N ASN A 116 -19.01 -2.34 17.61
CA ASN A 116 -18.40 -2.52 16.30
C ASN A 116 -17.07 -1.76 16.19
N PRO A 117 -15.94 -2.36 16.58
CA PRO A 117 -14.66 -1.67 16.61
C PRO A 117 -14.07 -1.35 15.21
N ASP A 118 -14.70 -1.80 14.12
CA ASP A 118 -14.28 -1.52 12.74
C ASP A 118 -14.52 -0.06 12.34
N ASN A 119 -15.45 0.64 13.00
CA ASN A 119 -15.73 2.07 12.78
C ASN A 119 -15.07 3.00 13.81
N GLY A 120 -14.17 2.45 14.65
CA GLY A 120 -13.58 3.13 15.81
C GLY A 120 -14.11 2.54 17.12
N ILE A 121 -13.44 2.84 18.23
CA ILE A 121 -13.95 2.51 19.57
C ILE A 121 -14.45 3.80 20.20
N GLN A 122 -15.72 3.86 20.54
CA GLN A 122 -16.31 5.04 21.16
C GLN A 122 -16.68 4.79 22.62
N ILE A 123 -15.97 5.45 23.54
CA ILE A 123 -16.29 5.42 24.97
C ILE A 123 -17.18 6.62 25.31
N GLU A 124 -18.45 6.35 25.63
CA GLU A 124 -19.40 7.40 26.03
C GLU A 124 -18.98 8.08 27.34
N THR A 125 -19.20 9.40 27.43
CA THR A 125 -18.84 10.19 28.62
C THR A 125 -19.57 9.69 29.88
N GLU A 126 -20.83 9.27 29.75
CA GLU A 126 -21.61 8.73 30.87
C GLU A 126 -21.07 7.39 31.37
N ILE A 127 -20.61 6.53 30.45
CA ILE A 127 -19.98 5.25 30.77
C ILE A 127 -18.63 5.48 31.45
N ALA A 128 -17.80 6.38 30.91
CA ALA A 128 -16.51 6.73 31.50
C ALA A 128 -16.66 7.29 32.93
N ALA A 129 -17.68 8.12 33.18
CA ALA A 129 -17.97 8.72 34.48
C ALA A 129 -18.31 7.69 35.58
N ARG A 130 -18.73 6.47 35.22
CA ARG A 130 -19.00 5.39 36.19
C ARG A 130 -17.73 4.83 36.81
N PHE A 131 -16.58 4.98 36.15
CA PHE A 131 -15.27 4.67 36.70
C PHE A 131 -14.79 5.83 37.59
N ASN A 132 -15.42 6.01 38.74
CA ASN A 132 -15.21 7.15 39.64
C ASN A 132 -14.23 6.87 40.80
N ARG A 133 -13.58 5.70 40.81
CA ARG A 133 -12.57 5.32 41.79
C ARG A 133 -11.19 5.39 41.17
N SER A 134 -10.32 6.23 41.73
CA SER A 134 -8.92 6.28 41.34
C SER A 134 -8.20 4.97 41.65
N GLN A 135 -7.83 4.24 40.60
CA GLN A 135 -7.05 3.00 40.65
C GLN A 135 -6.43 2.70 39.29
N SER A 136 -5.39 1.88 39.24
CA SER A 136 -4.89 1.35 37.96
C SER A 136 -5.64 0.10 37.54
N LEU A 137 -5.78 -0.12 36.22
CA LEU A 137 -6.39 -1.32 35.66
C LEU A 137 -5.66 -2.60 36.07
N GLU A 138 -4.34 -2.53 36.27
CA GLU A 138 -3.54 -3.65 36.77
C GLU A 138 -3.96 -4.09 38.18
N GLN A 139 -4.45 -3.16 39.00
CA GLN A 139 -4.90 -3.42 40.37
C GLN A 139 -6.40 -3.72 40.48
N ALA A 140 -7.17 -3.53 39.40
CA ALA A 140 -8.64 -3.52 39.41
C ALA A 140 -9.32 -4.90 39.49
N GLY A 141 -8.63 -5.96 39.95
CA GLY A 141 -9.22 -7.29 40.14
C GLY A 141 -9.76 -7.92 38.85
N ASP A 142 -10.82 -8.71 38.95
CA ASP A 142 -11.50 -9.29 37.77
C ASP A 142 -12.27 -8.23 36.96
N LEU A 143 -12.20 -8.31 35.63
CA LEU A 143 -12.79 -7.31 34.74
C LEU A 143 -14.32 -7.34 34.71
N GLN A 144 -14.95 -8.51 34.78
CA GLN A 144 -16.41 -8.59 34.82
C GLN A 144 -16.92 -8.02 36.14
N THR A 145 -16.26 -8.37 37.25
CA THR A 145 -16.54 -7.81 38.58
C THR A 145 -16.39 -6.29 38.59
N LEU A 146 -15.37 -5.75 37.92
CA LEU A 146 -15.18 -4.30 37.77
C LEU A 146 -16.36 -3.66 37.01
N LEU A 147 -16.80 -4.24 35.89
CA LEU A 147 -17.96 -3.74 35.13
C LEU A 147 -19.23 -3.78 35.98
N ASP A 148 -19.46 -4.86 36.71
CA ASP A 148 -20.63 -5.03 37.58
C ASP A 148 -20.66 -3.98 38.70
N GLN A 149 -19.50 -3.68 39.32
CA GLN A 149 -19.37 -2.64 40.36
C GLN A 149 -19.68 -1.24 39.84
N THR A 150 -19.41 -0.96 38.56
CA THR A 150 -19.78 0.30 37.91
C THR A 150 -21.23 0.33 37.43
N GLY A 151 -21.96 -0.79 37.54
CA GLY A 151 -23.33 -0.94 37.05
C GLY A 151 -23.42 -1.00 35.52
N ILE A 152 -22.31 -1.27 34.81
CA ILE A 152 -22.29 -1.44 33.36
C ILE A 152 -22.71 -2.88 33.06
N ALA A 153 -23.97 -3.07 32.63
CA ALA A 153 -24.53 -4.38 32.32
C ALA A 153 -24.09 -4.89 30.93
N ARG A 154 -22.77 -5.07 30.75
CA ARG A 154 -22.17 -5.63 29.53
C ARG A 154 -21.36 -6.86 29.87
N ARG A 155 -21.37 -7.83 28.96
CA ARG A 155 -20.54 -9.03 29.07
C ARG A 155 -19.15 -8.73 28.53
N LEU A 156 -18.12 -9.06 29.31
CA LEU A 156 -16.74 -8.91 28.90
C LEU A 156 -16.45 -9.66 27.59
N VAL A 157 -15.82 -8.97 26.64
CA VAL A 157 -15.28 -9.56 25.41
C VAL A 157 -14.23 -10.62 25.77
N SER A 158 -14.21 -11.76 25.07
CA SER A 158 -13.25 -12.84 25.35
C SER A 158 -11.81 -12.43 25.02
N ALA A 159 -10.84 -13.05 25.70
CA ALA A 159 -9.43 -12.83 25.43
C ALA A 159 -9.05 -13.17 23.98
N ASP A 160 -9.64 -14.22 23.41
CA ASP A 160 -9.39 -14.61 22.01
C ASP A 160 -9.88 -13.55 21.02
N ARG A 161 -11.08 -13.00 21.22
CA ARG A 161 -11.62 -11.93 20.36
C ARG A 161 -10.80 -10.65 20.50
N ALA A 162 -10.40 -10.30 21.71
CA ALA A 162 -9.50 -9.19 21.97
C ALA A 162 -8.13 -9.38 21.28
N ALA A 163 -7.53 -10.57 21.38
CA ALA A 163 -6.26 -10.87 20.73
C ALA A 163 -6.36 -10.76 19.21
N GLN A 164 -7.42 -11.30 18.61
CA GLN A 164 -7.65 -11.22 17.16
C GLN A 164 -7.84 -9.78 16.70
N HIS A 165 -8.71 -9.02 17.36
CA HIS A 165 -8.95 -7.62 17.01
C HIS A 165 -7.67 -6.78 17.17
N PHE A 166 -6.95 -6.92 18.28
CA PHE A 166 -5.73 -6.14 18.49
C PHE A 166 -4.61 -6.52 17.53
N GLN A 167 -4.50 -7.79 17.13
CA GLN A 167 -3.60 -8.22 16.06
C GLN A 167 -3.93 -7.54 14.73
N LEU A 168 -5.23 -7.41 14.38
CA LEU A 168 -5.67 -6.70 13.18
C LEU A 168 -5.41 -5.19 13.29
N SER A 169 -5.68 -4.58 14.44
CA SER A 169 -5.36 -3.18 14.72
C SER A 169 -3.85 -2.90 14.55
N LEU A 170 -2.98 -3.73 15.15
CA LEU A 170 -1.53 -3.63 14.99
C LEU A 170 -1.07 -3.90 13.56
N ALA A 171 -1.72 -4.82 12.83
CA ALA A 171 -1.44 -5.05 11.43
C ALA A 171 -1.79 -3.81 10.59
N SER A 172 -2.93 -3.17 10.85
CA SER A 172 -3.35 -1.92 10.21
C SER A 172 -2.42 -0.74 10.52
N LEU A 173 -1.94 -0.65 11.77
CA LEU A 173 -0.95 0.34 12.18
C LEU A 173 0.43 0.11 11.55
N ARG A 174 0.87 -1.15 11.51
CA ARG A 174 2.09 -1.54 10.79
C ARG A 174 1.95 -1.33 9.29
N ALA A 175 0.73 -1.35 8.76
CA ALA A 175 0.44 -1.02 7.37
C ALA A 175 0.56 0.50 7.04
N GLN A 176 1.07 1.33 7.98
CA GLN A 176 1.54 2.70 7.74
C GLN A 176 3.04 2.92 8.13
N PRO A 177 4.03 2.61 7.28
CA PRO A 177 4.19 1.35 6.55
C PRO A 177 5.64 0.78 6.67
N PRO A 178 5.85 -0.54 6.52
CA PRO A 178 7.09 -1.03 5.88
C PRO A 178 7.20 -0.33 4.52
N SER A 179 8.42 0.03 4.09
CA SER A 179 8.70 0.62 2.77
C SER A 179 7.63 0.29 1.72
N PRO A 180 6.89 1.27 1.16
CA PRO A 180 5.85 0.99 0.18
C PRO A 180 6.40 0.00 -0.84
N ARG A 181 5.72 -1.16 -1.00
CA ARG A 181 6.11 -2.21 -1.95
C ARG A 181 6.42 -1.58 -3.30
N PHE A 182 5.56 -0.64 -3.68
CA PHE A 182 5.65 0.13 -4.90
C PHE A 182 6.30 1.49 -4.64
N THR A 183 7.38 1.78 -5.35
CA THR A 183 8.02 3.10 -5.35
C THR A 183 7.71 3.80 -6.68
N PRO A 184 6.90 4.86 -6.68
CA PRO A 184 6.56 5.59 -7.91
C PRO A 184 7.80 6.30 -8.47
N LEU A 185 7.99 6.21 -9.78
CA LEU A 185 9.13 6.80 -10.48
C LEU A 185 8.66 7.81 -11.54
N ALA A 186 9.41 8.90 -11.67
CA ALA A 186 9.17 9.93 -12.65
C ALA A 186 9.26 9.38 -14.08
N GLU A 187 8.35 9.81 -14.94
CA GLU A 187 8.28 9.36 -16.34
C GLU A 187 9.53 9.73 -17.16
N ALA A 188 10.18 10.86 -16.85
CA ALA A 188 11.28 11.39 -17.65
C ALA A 188 12.60 10.65 -17.41
N ASP A 189 12.93 10.34 -16.16
CA ASP A 189 14.27 9.90 -15.74
C ASP A 189 14.26 8.74 -14.75
N GLY A 190 13.09 8.28 -14.31
CA GLY A 190 12.96 7.20 -13.34
C GLY A 190 13.34 7.61 -11.91
N ALA A 191 13.46 8.90 -11.61
CA ALA A 191 13.74 9.37 -10.25
C ALA A 191 12.58 9.00 -9.30
N PRO A 192 12.87 8.53 -8.06
CA PRO A 192 11.82 8.26 -7.08
C PRO A 192 11.00 9.51 -6.75
N LEU A 193 9.67 9.37 -6.77
CA LEU A 193 8.75 10.46 -6.46
C LEU A 193 8.40 10.48 -4.97
N GLY A 194 8.59 11.64 -4.33
CA GLY A 194 8.40 11.84 -2.88
C GLY A 194 7.09 12.52 -2.46
N GLY A 195 6.05 12.57 -3.30
CA GLY A 195 4.77 13.21 -2.96
C GLY A 195 3.77 13.35 -4.11
N ALA A 196 2.53 13.75 -3.77
CA ALA A 196 1.31 13.62 -4.58
C ALA A 196 1.18 14.50 -5.84
N ARG A 197 2.18 15.30 -6.22
CA ARG A 197 2.03 16.28 -7.33
C ARG A 197 2.49 15.79 -8.70
N GLN A 198 3.18 14.66 -8.78
CA GLN A 198 3.70 14.16 -10.06
C GLN A 198 3.17 12.74 -10.31
N ARG A 199 2.51 12.54 -11.45
CA ARG A 199 2.06 11.22 -11.87
C ARG A 199 3.28 10.38 -12.22
N ALA A 200 3.33 9.16 -11.69
CA ALA A 200 4.39 8.22 -12.02
C ALA A 200 4.26 7.76 -13.48
N GLY A 201 5.38 7.64 -14.19
CA GLY A 201 5.42 6.96 -15.50
C GLY A 201 5.60 5.45 -15.35
N CYS A 202 6.25 5.04 -14.26
CA CYS A 202 6.43 3.65 -13.89
C CYS A 202 6.57 3.51 -12.37
N VAL A 203 6.57 2.29 -11.88
CA VAL A 203 6.62 1.98 -10.46
C VAL A 203 7.50 0.77 -10.19
N GLN A 204 8.44 0.92 -9.25
CA GLN A 204 9.32 -0.17 -8.84
C GLN A 204 8.65 -1.03 -7.77
N ASP A 205 8.55 -2.34 -8.02
CA ASP A 205 8.09 -3.33 -7.05
C ASP A 205 9.29 -3.89 -6.26
N LYS A 206 9.46 -3.41 -5.02
CA LYS A 206 10.52 -3.85 -4.10
C LYS A 206 10.45 -5.34 -3.74
N ARG A 207 9.28 -5.98 -3.91
CA ARG A 207 9.11 -7.41 -3.60
C ARG A 207 9.71 -8.30 -4.67
N THR A 208 9.55 -7.92 -5.95
CA THR A 208 9.95 -8.74 -7.11
C THR A 208 11.21 -8.22 -7.80
N GLY A 209 11.59 -6.97 -7.56
CA GLY A 209 12.63 -6.27 -8.31
C GLY A 209 12.20 -5.81 -9.71
N LEU A 210 10.92 -6.03 -10.07
CA LEU A 210 10.35 -5.61 -11.35
C LEU A 210 10.01 -4.11 -11.31
N ILE A 211 9.98 -3.49 -12.49
CA ILE A 211 9.44 -2.15 -12.68
C ILE A 211 8.29 -2.26 -13.67
N TRP A 212 7.15 -1.67 -13.28
CA TRP A 212 5.90 -1.76 -14.02
C TRP A 212 5.54 -0.41 -14.63
N GLU A 213 5.00 -0.45 -15.83
CA GLU A 213 4.43 0.72 -16.47
C GLU A 213 3.23 1.25 -15.66
N VAL A 214 3.13 2.56 -15.49
CA VAL A 214 1.91 3.26 -15.04
C VAL A 214 1.35 4.01 -16.23
N LYS A 215 0.08 3.79 -16.59
CA LYS A 215 -0.48 4.37 -17.83
C LYS A 215 -0.62 5.88 -17.72
N ALA A 216 -0.54 6.55 -18.86
CA ALA A 216 -0.86 7.95 -19.00
C ALA A 216 -2.38 8.16 -19.14
N GLU A 217 -2.84 9.39 -18.94
CA GLU A 217 -4.24 9.78 -19.21
C GLU A 217 -4.59 9.81 -20.70
N ARG A 218 -3.58 10.07 -21.55
CA ARG A 218 -3.71 10.28 -22.98
C ARG A 218 -2.40 9.91 -23.71
N GLY A 219 -2.42 9.98 -25.03
CA GLY A 219 -1.27 9.64 -25.86
C GLY A 219 -1.08 8.13 -26.02
N LEU A 220 0.07 7.73 -26.56
CA LEU A 220 0.46 6.33 -26.79
C LEU A 220 0.09 5.39 -25.63
N ARG A 221 0.42 5.78 -24.39
CA ARG A 221 0.24 4.97 -23.18
C ARG A 221 -1.07 5.26 -22.45
N SER A 222 -2.09 5.75 -23.15
CA SER A 222 -3.41 6.05 -22.57
C SER A 222 -3.99 4.82 -21.84
N GLN A 223 -4.52 5.06 -20.65
CA GLN A 223 -5.21 4.07 -19.82
C GLN A 223 -6.48 3.48 -20.46
N PHE A 224 -7.01 4.13 -21.50
CA PHE A 224 -8.20 3.69 -22.21
C PHE A 224 -7.88 2.82 -23.44
N HIS A 225 -6.60 2.59 -23.72
CA HIS A 225 -6.18 1.77 -24.86
C HIS A 225 -6.29 0.26 -24.59
N SER A 226 -6.59 -0.48 -25.66
CA SER A 226 -6.61 -1.94 -25.76
C SER A 226 -5.99 -2.34 -27.09
N TYR A 227 -5.37 -3.52 -27.14
CA TYR A 227 -4.56 -3.96 -28.27
C TYR A 227 -4.91 -5.40 -28.66
N TYR A 228 -4.68 -5.75 -29.91
CA TYR A 228 -4.70 -7.14 -30.37
C TYR A 228 -3.35 -7.81 -30.10
N ALA A 229 -3.38 -9.10 -29.77
CA ALA A 229 -2.16 -9.90 -29.64
C ALA A 229 -1.52 -10.22 -31.01
N SER A 230 -2.31 -10.23 -32.09
CA SER A 230 -1.87 -10.57 -33.45
C SER A 230 -2.62 -9.74 -34.50
N SER A 231 -2.21 -9.85 -35.78
CA SER A 231 -2.83 -9.17 -36.93
C SER A 231 -4.27 -9.57 -37.24
N SER A 232 -4.82 -10.61 -36.58
CA SER A 232 -6.25 -10.91 -36.68
C SER A 232 -7.00 -10.06 -35.66
N GLY A 233 -7.84 -9.13 -36.14
CA GLY A 233 -8.72 -8.31 -35.30
C GLY A 233 -10.17 -8.74 -35.44
N ASN A 234 -10.94 -8.69 -34.34
CA ASN A 234 -12.39 -8.88 -34.38
C ASN A 234 -13.12 -7.54 -34.40
N ALA A 235 -13.91 -7.29 -35.44
CA ALA A 235 -14.71 -6.07 -35.60
C ALA A 235 -15.79 -5.91 -34.50
N ALA A 236 -16.22 -7.00 -33.86
CA ALA A 236 -17.21 -6.94 -32.77
C ALA A 236 -16.61 -6.36 -31.47
N GLN A 237 -15.30 -6.44 -31.27
CA GLN A 237 -14.59 -5.84 -30.14
C GLN A 237 -13.32 -5.13 -30.63
N PRO A 238 -13.47 -3.92 -31.20
CA PRO A 238 -12.34 -3.18 -31.76
C PRO A 238 -11.35 -2.78 -30.68
N ALA A 239 -10.07 -3.00 -30.95
CA ALA A 239 -8.98 -2.42 -30.19
C ALA A 239 -9.03 -0.89 -30.23
N LYS A 240 -8.48 -0.23 -29.21
CA LYS A 240 -8.38 1.23 -29.12
C LYS A 240 -6.92 1.57 -28.87
N CYS A 241 -6.26 2.20 -29.81
CA CYS A 241 -4.85 2.57 -29.69
C CYS A 241 -4.65 4.02 -30.16
N GLU A 242 -3.40 4.49 -30.13
CA GLU A 242 -3.07 5.82 -30.65
C GLU A 242 -3.34 5.90 -32.15
N SER A 243 -3.75 7.07 -32.61
CA SER A 243 -4.17 7.31 -33.99
C SER A 243 -3.10 7.01 -35.05
N ASP A 244 -1.82 7.07 -34.68
CA ASP A 244 -0.67 6.74 -35.54
C ASP A 244 -0.35 5.23 -35.56
N GLN A 245 -0.97 4.43 -34.68
CA GLN A 245 -0.82 2.96 -34.62
C GLN A 245 -1.97 2.26 -35.36
N GLY A 246 -2.01 2.37 -36.69
CA GLY A 246 -3.13 1.85 -37.49
C GLY A 246 -3.44 0.35 -37.34
N ASP A 247 -2.53 -0.44 -36.77
CA ASP A 247 -2.70 -1.89 -36.56
C ASP A 247 -3.23 -2.28 -35.16
N CYS A 248 -3.19 -1.34 -34.19
CA CYS A 248 -3.41 -1.59 -32.76
C CYS A 248 -2.78 -2.89 -32.22
N LEU A 249 -1.58 -3.25 -32.68
CA LEU A 249 -0.89 -4.46 -32.24
C LEU A 249 -0.07 -4.22 -30.97
N VAL A 250 -0.09 -5.21 -30.08
CA VAL A 250 0.72 -5.16 -28.86
C VAL A 250 2.22 -5.10 -29.16
N ALA A 251 2.67 -5.73 -30.25
CA ALA A 251 4.07 -5.69 -30.69
C ALA A 251 4.51 -4.26 -31.06
N THR A 252 3.68 -3.56 -31.85
CA THR A 252 3.89 -2.17 -32.25
C THR A 252 3.90 -1.25 -31.03
N TYR A 253 2.95 -1.45 -30.11
CA TYR A 253 2.90 -0.73 -28.84
C TYR A 253 4.17 -0.87 -28.00
N VAL A 254 4.68 -2.10 -27.81
CA VAL A 254 5.91 -2.35 -27.06
C VAL A 254 7.09 -1.62 -27.69
N GLN A 255 7.21 -1.65 -29.02
CA GLN A 255 8.29 -0.94 -29.73
C GLN A 255 8.20 0.58 -29.55
N SER A 256 7.00 1.16 -29.67
CA SER A 256 6.81 2.59 -29.48
C SER A 256 7.11 3.04 -28.03
N VAL A 257 6.77 2.26 -27.01
CA VAL A 257 7.12 2.59 -25.61
C VAL A 257 8.62 2.52 -25.36
N ARG A 258 9.34 1.57 -25.98
CA ARG A 258 10.80 1.50 -25.90
C ARG A 258 11.46 2.76 -26.48
N GLN A 259 10.97 3.25 -27.61
CA GLN A 259 11.45 4.48 -28.25
C GLN A 259 11.20 5.73 -27.39
N GLN A 260 10.14 5.74 -26.56
CA GLN A 260 9.87 6.84 -25.63
C GLN A 260 10.84 6.91 -24.45
N ARG A 261 11.70 5.89 -24.25
CA ARG A 261 12.62 5.80 -23.11
C ARG A 261 11.92 6.00 -21.77
N LEU A 262 10.74 5.38 -21.62
CA LEU A 262 9.89 5.52 -20.43
C LEU A 262 10.70 5.30 -19.14
N CYS A 263 10.64 6.27 -18.23
CA CYS A 263 11.42 6.34 -16.99
C CYS A 263 12.93 6.42 -17.18
N GLY A 264 13.37 7.09 -18.26
CA GLY A 264 14.79 7.29 -18.57
C GLY A 264 15.52 6.05 -19.09
N PHE A 265 14.83 4.93 -19.27
CA PHE A 265 15.47 3.68 -19.68
C PHE A 265 15.76 3.66 -21.18
N ASP A 266 17.02 3.44 -21.52
CA ASP A 266 17.48 3.26 -22.90
C ASP A 266 17.35 1.79 -23.31
N ASP A 267 16.22 1.45 -23.92
CA ASP A 267 15.92 0.09 -24.34
C ASP A 267 16.44 -0.24 -25.76
N GLU A 268 16.96 0.74 -26.50
CA GLU A 268 17.62 0.49 -27.79
C GLU A 268 18.98 -0.20 -27.59
N THR A 269 19.64 0.09 -26.48
CA THR A 269 20.92 -0.53 -26.08
C THR A 269 20.73 -1.75 -25.15
N ALA A 270 19.57 -1.88 -24.50
CA ALA A 270 19.26 -2.99 -23.61
C ALA A 270 18.54 -4.14 -24.35
N GLY A 271 19.31 -5.10 -24.90
CA GLY A 271 18.73 -6.28 -25.53
C GLY A 271 17.89 -7.16 -24.58
N GLY A 272 16.89 -7.86 -25.14
CA GLY A 272 16.22 -9.01 -24.51
C GLY A 272 15.41 -8.71 -23.24
N ASP A 273 15.59 -9.55 -22.21
CA ASP A 273 14.78 -9.59 -20.98
C ASP A 273 14.91 -8.35 -20.07
N ARG A 274 15.76 -7.36 -20.42
CA ARG A 274 16.07 -6.17 -19.61
C ARG A 274 15.30 -4.90 -20.02
N GLY A 275 14.75 -4.84 -21.24
CA GLY A 275 13.94 -3.71 -21.72
C GLY A 275 12.44 -3.88 -21.41
N TRP A 276 11.64 -2.85 -21.66
CA TRP A 276 10.18 -2.91 -21.53
C TRP A 276 9.61 -4.04 -22.40
N ARG A 277 8.83 -4.94 -21.83
CA ARG A 277 8.26 -6.10 -22.51
C ARG A 277 6.90 -6.46 -21.95
N LEU A 278 6.20 -7.36 -22.63
CA LEU A 278 5.06 -8.03 -22.02
C LEU A 278 5.50 -8.87 -20.82
N PRO A 279 4.71 -8.89 -19.75
CA PRO A 279 4.99 -9.72 -18.59
C PRO A 279 4.70 -11.19 -18.90
N THR A 280 5.36 -12.10 -18.21
CA THR A 280 4.90 -13.48 -18.12
C THR A 280 3.60 -13.55 -17.31
N GLU A 281 2.84 -14.65 -17.42
CA GLU A 281 1.66 -14.88 -16.60
C GLU A 281 2.00 -14.81 -15.10
N ARG A 282 3.12 -15.43 -14.70
CA ARG A 282 3.62 -15.38 -13.32
C ARG A 282 3.92 -13.96 -12.85
N GLU A 283 4.61 -13.17 -13.67
CA GLU A 283 4.95 -11.79 -13.32
C GLU A 283 3.70 -10.96 -13.10
N LEU A 284 2.75 -11.02 -14.04
CA LEU A 284 1.55 -10.19 -13.98
C LEU A 284 0.64 -10.59 -12.81
N LYS A 285 0.57 -11.89 -12.48
CA LYS A 285 -0.13 -12.38 -11.29
C LYS A 285 0.49 -11.91 -9.97
N THR A 286 1.76 -11.50 -9.94
CA THR A 286 2.33 -10.93 -8.70
C THR A 286 1.66 -9.61 -8.30
N LEU A 287 0.93 -8.94 -9.21
CA LEU A 287 0.18 -7.74 -8.92
C LEU A 287 -1.22 -8.02 -8.34
N LEU A 288 -1.72 -9.26 -8.41
CA LEU A 288 -3.04 -9.60 -7.88
C LEU A 288 -3.08 -9.36 -6.36
N ASP A 289 -4.05 -8.56 -5.95
CA ASP A 289 -4.40 -8.28 -4.56
C ASP A 289 -5.92 -8.27 -4.41
N TRP A 290 -6.44 -9.39 -3.90
CA TRP A 290 -7.88 -9.58 -3.70
C TRP A 290 -8.46 -8.71 -2.59
N SER A 291 -7.63 -8.12 -1.72
CA SER A 291 -8.11 -7.17 -0.70
C SER A 291 -8.54 -5.83 -1.30
N GLN A 292 -8.02 -5.49 -2.49
CA GLN A 292 -8.35 -4.26 -3.22
C GLN A 292 -9.57 -4.40 -4.14
N ARG A 293 -10.06 -5.63 -4.31
CA ARG A 293 -11.15 -5.96 -5.21
C ARG A 293 -12.49 -5.49 -4.63
N ASP A 294 -13.20 -4.63 -5.38
CA ASP A 294 -14.60 -4.27 -5.08
C ASP A 294 -15.46 -4.46 -6.33
N LYS A 295 -16.35 -5.46 -6.30
CA LYS A 295 -17.24 -5.77 -7.42
C LYS A 295 -18.32 -4.73 -7.64
N ALA A 296 -18.86 -4.16 -6.56
CA ALA A 296 -19.93 -3.18 -6.65
C ALA A 296 -19.42 -1.88 -7.30
N LEU A 297 -18.17 -1.51 -7.03
CA LEU A 297 -17.54 -0.31 -7.57
C LEU A 297 -16.73 -0.55 -8.85
N GLY A 298 -16.68 -1.78 -9.37
CA GLY A 298 -15.90 -2.13 -10.57
C GLY A 298 -14.38 -2.00 -10.38
N LEU A 299 -13.89 -2.04 -9.14
CA LEU A 299 -12.48 -1.84 -8.82
C LEU A 299 -11.65 -3.12 -9.01
N PRO A 300 -10.45 -3.03 -9.61
CA PRO A 300 -9.59 -4.18 -9.89
C PRO A 300 -8.96 -4.77 -8.62
N ALA A 301 -8.61 -6.05 -8.68
CA ALA A 301 -7.85 -6.76 -7.66
C ALA A 301 -6.34 -6.44 -7.71
N LEU A 302 -5.93 -5.18 -7.48
CA LEU A 302 -4.53 -4.76 -7.38
C LEU A 302 -4.39 -3.40 -6.65
N ASP A 303 -3.17 -3.03 -6.24
CA ASP A 303 -2.88 -1.75 -5.57
C ASP A 303 -3.19 -0.52 -6.45
N ARG A 304 -4.33 0.11 -6.20
CA ARG A 304 -4.82 1.25 -6.99
C ARG A 304 -4.09 2.57 -6.71
N TYR A 305 -3.28 2.65 -5.65
CA TYR A 305 -2.43 3.81 -5.41
C TYR A 305 -1.17 3.74 -6.28
N ALA A 306 -0.59 2.54 -6.40
CA ALA A 306 0.52 2.29 -7.32
C ALA A 306 0.08 2.32 -8.79
N PHE A 307 -1.15 1.87 -9.08
CA PHE A 307 -1.70 1.76 -10.42
C PHE A 307 -3.10 2.41 -10.51
N PRO A 308 -3.19 3.74 -10.44
CA PRO A 308 -4.48 4.46 -10.47
C PRO A 308 -5.22 4.31 -11.81
N ASP A 309 -4.52 3.83 -12.84
CA ASP A 309 -5.05 3.62 -14.20
C ASP A 309 -5.65 2.22 -14.46
N ALA A 310 -5.53 1.32 -13.48
CA ALA A 310 -5.97 -0.06 -13.64
C ALA A 310 -7.49 -0.20 -13.71
N ALA A 311 -7.96 -1.18 -14.49
CA ALA A 311 -9.36 -1.58 -14.58
C ALA A 311 -9.54 -3.07 -14.32
N ALA A 312 -10.70 -3.47 -13.82
CA ALA A 312 -11.08 -4.87 -13.63
C ALA A 312 -11.37 -5.53 -15.00
N THR A 313 -10.33 -5.94 -15.71
CA THR A 313 -10.42 -6.53 -17.06
C THR A 313 -9.22 -7.42 -17.36
N PHE A 314 -9.11 -7.91 -18.60
CA PHE A 314 -8.02 -8.75 -19.09
C PHE A 314 -6.82 -7.92 -19.54
N TYR A 315 -5.63 -8.38 -19.14
CA TYR A 315 -4.35 -7.81 -19.52
C TYR A 315 -3.48 -8.87 -20.21
N TRP A 316 -2.94 -8.53 -21.37
CA TRP A 316 -2.07 -9.41 -22.14
C TRP A 316 -0.78 -9.77 -21.40
N THR A 317 -0.37 -11.02 -21.58
CA THR A 317 0.95 -11.53 -21.19
C THR A 317 1.76 -11.87 -22.45
N GLY A 318 3.05 -12.08 -22.29
CA GLY A 318 3.94 -12.67 -23.31
C GLY A 318 3.96 -14.21 -23.26
N THR A 319 3.07 -14.82 -22.48
CA THR A 319 2.95 -16.27 -22.32
C THR A 319 1.92 -16.79 -23.31
N SER A 320 2.29 -17.84 -24.05
CA SER A 320 1.39 -18.53 -24.98
C SER A 320 1.38 -20.02 -24.68
N HIS A 321 0.18 -20.60 -24.57
CA HIS A 321 -0.02 -22.04 -24.41
C HIS A 321 -0.25 -22.76 -25.74
N SER A 322 -0.64 -22.03 -26.80
CA SER A 322 -0.84 -22.54 -28.15
C SER A 322 -0.58 -21.44 -29.18
N GLU A 323 -0.54 -21.80 -30.47
CA GLU A 323 -0.42 -20.82 -31.55
C GLU A 323 -1.69 -19.96 -31.71
N GLU A 324 -2.86 -20.45 -31.31
CA GLU A 324 -4.16 -19.81 -31.56
C GLU A 324 -4.68 -18.94 -30.39
N SER A 325 -4.05 -19.01 -29.22
CA SER A 325 -4.50 -18.31 -28.03
C SER A 325 -3.35 -17.77 -27.19
N THR A 326 -3.51 -16.56 -26.66
CA THR A 326 -2.51 -15.90 -25.81
C THR A 326 -3.05 -15.77 -24.40
N VAL A 327 -2.19 -16.00 -23.41
CA VAL A 327 -2.58 -15.95 -22.00
C VAL A 327 -2.84 -14.51 -21.58
N VAL A 328 -3.88 -14.34 -20.76
CA VAL A 328 -4.21 -13.09 -20.10
C VAL A 328 -4.24 -13.27 -18.60
N VAL A 329 -3.98 -12.19 -17.87
CA VAL A 329 -4.32 -12.10 -16.45
C VAL A 329 -5.54 -11.21 -16.29
N ALA A 330 -6.53 -11.70 -15.55
CA ALA A 330 -7.74 -10.96 -15.23
C ALA A 330 -7.63 -10.33 -13.83
N PHE A 331 -7.85 -9.01 -13.73
CA PHE A 331 -7.92 -8.32 -12.43
C PHE A 331 -9.36 -8.18 -11.90
N ASP A 332 -10.28 -8.97 -12.44
CA ASP A 332 -11.61 -9.22 -11.90
C ASP A 332 -11.63 -10.55 -11.12
N ASP A 333 -12.81 -11.13 -10.85
CA ASP A 333 -12.95 -12.35 -10.06
C ASP A 333 -12.55 -13.64 -10.79
N THR A 334 -12.14 -13.59 -12.07
CA THR A 334 -11.93 -14.80 -12.89
C THR A 334 -10.85 -15.72 -12.33
N HIS A 335 -9.75 -15.17 -11.79
CA HIS A 335 -8.68 -15.98 -11.18
C HIS A 335 -9.01 -16.54 -9.78
N ARG A 336 -10.21 -16.28 -9.24
CA ARG A 336 -10.66 -16.98 -8.03
C ARG A 336 -10.99 -18.45 -8.28
N SER A 337 -11.33 -18.80 -9.54
CA SER A 337 -11.72 -20.16 -9.94
C SER A 337 -10.82 -20.74 -11.02
N LEU A 338 -10.20 -19.91 -11.86
CA LEU A 338 -9.36 -20.35 -12.96
C LEU A 338 -7.88 -20.07 -12.69
N ALA A 339 -7.09 -21.15 -12.72
CA ALA A 339 -5.65 -21.05 -12.57
C ALA A 339 -5.02 -20.28 -13.74
N SER A 340 -5.50 -20.43 -14.97
CA SER A 340 -5.02 -19.71 -16.17
C SER A 340 -6.16 -19.48 -17.15
N ILE A 341 -6.04 -18.46 -18.00
CA ILE A 341 -7.05 -18.05 -18.97
C ILE A 341 -6.33 -17.57 -20.24
N SER A 342 -6.86 -17.93 -21.41
CA SER A 342 -6.38 -17.42 -22.69
C SER A 342 -7.52 -16.77 -23.47
N LEU A 343 -7.19 -15.75 -24.26
CA LEU A 343 -8.10 -15.14 -25.23
C LEU A 343 -7.66 -15.52 -26.65
N GLY A 344 -8.63 -15.57 -27.55
CA GLY A 344 -8.37 -15.78 -28.97
C GLY A 344 -7.66 -14.58 -29.59
N GLN A 345 -6.87 -14.84 -30.63
CA GLN A 345 -6.04 -13.82 -31.30
C GLN A 345 -6.81 -12.58 -31.80
N GLY A 346 -8.11 -12.74 -32.13
CA GLY A 346 -9.02 -11.68 -32.56
C GLY A 346 -9.52 -10.73 -31.47
N GLN A 347 -9.31 -11.05 -30.19
CA GLN A 347 -9.85 -10.26 -29.10
C GLN A 347 -8.90 -9.13 -28.72
N ALA A 348 -9.43 -8.02 -28.21
CA ALA A 348 -8.63 -6.92 -27.68
C ALA A 348 -8.56 -7.01 -26.16
N ALA A 349 -7.39 -6.79 -25.58
CA ALA A 349 -7.19 -6.70 -24.14
C ALA A 349 -6.27 -5.53 -23.79
N ARG A 350 -6.23 -5.15 -22.52
CA ARG A 350 -5.31 -4.12 -22.05
C ARG A 350 -3.89 -4.67 -21.97
N VAL A 351 -2.92 -3.78 -21.84
CA VAL A 351 -1.50 -4.13 -21.73
C VAL A 351 -0.92 -3.36 -20.57
N ARG A 352 0.01 -3.95 -19.81
CA ARG A 352 0.89 -3.21 -18.90
C ARG A 352 2.29 -3.80 -19.03
N LEU A 353 3.24 -2.97 -19.46
CA LEU A 353 4.60 -3.45 -19.68
C LEU A 353 5.34 -3.63 -18.36
N VAL A 354 6.33 -4.50 -18.39
CA VAL A 354 7.24 -4.78 -17.28
C VAL A 354 8.69 -4.74 -17.78
N ARG A 355 9.62 -4.45 -16.88
CA ARG A 355 11.07 -4.62 -17.05
C ARG A 355 11.68 -5.16 -15.76
N GLY A 356 12.88 -5.74 -15.85
CA GLY A 356 13.61 -6.28 -14.70
C GLY A 356 13.79 -7.80 -14.76
N PRO A 357 14.16 -8.44 -13.63
CA PRO A 357 14.50 -9.86 -13.59
C PRO A 357 13.30 -10.72 -13.99
N LYS A 358 13.44 -11.49 -15.07
CA LYS A 358 12.33 -12.29 -15.61
C LYS A 358 11.93 -13.41 -14.65
N LEU A 359 10.64 -13.49 -14.31
CA LEU A 359 10.08 -14.62 -13.56
C LEU A 359 9.47 -15.62 -14.55
N ALA A 360 10.11 -16.77 -14.70
CA ALA A 360 9.62 -17.83 -15.58
C ALA A 360 8.27 -18.38 -15.10
N ASP A 361 7.35 -18.62 -16.05
CA ASP A 361 6.08 -19.29 -15.78
C ASP A 361 6.31 -20.71 -15.24
N GLU A 362 5.31 -21.23 -14.53
CA GLU A 362 5.33 -22.64 -14.19
C GLU A 362 5.21 -23.48 -15.47
N PRO A 363 5.84 -24.66 -15.53
CA PRO A 363 5.71 -25.55 -16.68
C PRO A 363 4.23 -25.87 -16.91
N SER A 364 3.76 -25.72 -18.16
CA SER A 364 2.39 -26.09 -18.50
C SER A 364 2.18 -27.58 -18.17
N PRO A 365 1.08 -27.98 -17.50
CA PRO A 365 0.77 -29.38 -17.23
C PRO A 365 0.60 -30.23 -18.50
N HIS A 366 0.52 -29.61 -19.68
CA HIS A 366 0.53 -30.28 -20.98
C HIS A 366 1.95 -30.65 -21.50
N GLY A 367 3.00 -30.36 -20.72
CA GLY A 367 4.41 -30.61 -21.05
C GLY A 367 4.97 -31.98 -20.67
N MET A 368 4.13 -32.95 -20.27
CA MET A 368 4.58 -34.35 -20.16
C MET A 368 4.48 -35.02 -21.55
N ASP A 369 5.64 -35.14 -22.19
CA ASP A 369 6.01 -35.95 -23.35
C ASP A 369 5.13 -35.90 -24.61
N LYS A 370 5.64 -35.20 -25.63
CA LYS A 370 5.67 -35.77 -26.98
C LYS A 370 7.07 -35.58 -27.58
N PRO A 371 7.78 -36.66 -27.96
CA PRO A 371 9.11 -36.56 -28.51
C PRO A 371 9.07 -35.73 -29.80
N LEU A 372 10.05 -34.84 -29.96
CA LEU A 372 10.30 -34.04 -31.14
C LEU A 372 10.35 -34.95 -32.37
N SER A 373 9.27 -34.99 -33.15
CA SER A 373 9.31 -35.53 -34.50
C SER A 373 10.07 -34.52 -35.36
N ALA A 374 11.19 -34.98 -35.92
CA ALA A 374 12.13 -34.21 -36.71
C ALA A 374 11.43 -33.53 -37.90
N TYR A 375 11.36 -32.21 -37.91
CA TYR A 375 11.15 -31.46 -39.14
C TYR A 375 12.45 -31.47 -39.94
N ALA A 376 12.50 -32.32 -40.97
CA ALA A 376 13.46 -32.21 -42.04
C ALA A 376 13.13 -30.98 -42.91
N SER A 377 14.07 -30.03 -42.87
CA SER A 377 14.47 -29.04 -43.87
C SER A 377 13.57 -28.73 -45.08
N VAL A 378 13.26 -27.43 -45.17
CA VAL A 378 12.83 -26.65 -46.34
C VAL A 378 13.71 -26.89 -47.58
N ARG A 379 13.12 -26.88 -48.78
CA ARG A 379 13.65 -26.13 -49.95
C ARG A 379 12.59 -25.89 -51.04
N SER A 380 12.61 -24.65 -51.52
CA SER A 380 11.88 -24.04 -52.62
C SER A 380 12.37 -24.50 -54.00
N GLU A 381 11.50 -24.48 -55.02
CA GLU A 381 11.68 -23.74 -56.29
C GLU A 381 10.61 -24.09 -57.35
N GLY A 382 9.97 -23.04 -57.92
CA GLY A 382 9.81 -22.86 -59.37
C GLY A 382 8.68 -23.58 -60.15
N PRO A 383 7.95 -22.88 -61.06
CA PRO A 383 6.78 -23.42 -61.79
C PRO A 383 7.12 -23.95 -63.19
N SER A 384 6.38 -24.94 -63.73
CA SER A 384 6.31 -25.26 -65.17
C SER A 384 5.14 -26.20 -65.57
N ILE A 385 4.16 -25.61 -66.25
CA ILE A 385 3.49 -25.98 -67.52
C ILE A 385 3.60 -27.44 -68.09
N LEU A 386 2.41 -27.97 -68.46
CA LEU A 386 2.01 -28.98 -69.49
C LEU A 386 2.73 -30.35 -69.57
N HIS A 387 1.95 -31.45 -69.51
CA HIS A 387 1.55 -32.22 -70.71
C HIS A 387 0.56 -33.37 -70.40
N ALA A 388 -0.40 -33.55 -71.31
CA ALA A 388 -1.27 -34.73 -71.42
C ALA A 388 -0.59 -35.85 -72.22
N SER A 389 -0.87 -37.10 -71.84
CA SER A 389 -0.81 -38.40 -72.57
C SER A 389 -0.47 -39.49 -71.53
N GLY A 390 -1.17 -40.59 -71.34
CA GLY A 390 -1.62 -41.63 -72.28
C GLY A 390 -1.28 -42.99 -71.60
N ARG A 391 -2.21 -43.96 -71.65
CA ARG A 391 -2.10 -45.39 -71.27
C ARG A 391 -0.82 -46.11 -71.77
N PRO A 392 -0.49 -47.39 -71.41
CA PRO A 392 -1.29 -48.51 -70.85
C PRO A 392 -0.61 -49.19 -69.61
N LEU A 393 -1.15 -50.17 -68.89
CA LEU A 393 -1.87 -51.43 -69.21
C LEU A 393 -2.97 -51.72 -68.18
#